data_AF-A8QXH7-F1
#
_entry.id   AF-A8QXH7-F1
#
_cell.length_a   1.000
_cell.length_b   1.000
_cell.length_c   1.000
_cell.angle_alpha   90.00
_cell.angle_beta   90.00
_cell.angle_gamma   90.00
#
_symmetry.space_group_name_H-M   'P 1'
#
loop_
_entity.id
_entity.type
_entity.pdbx_description
1 polymer ?
#
loop_
_entity_poly.entity_id
_entity_poly.type
_entity_poly.pdbx_seq_one_letter_code
_entity_poly.pdbx_strand_id
1 'polypeptide(L)'
;LLLVDKKITNARDLINVLEEAIRGAYPILIIAEDIEQEALATLVVNKLRGSLKIAAIKAPGFGERKTQYLDDIAILTGATVIRDEVGLSLDKADKSVLGTAAKVVLNKESTTIVGDGSTQEEVTKRVAQIKNLIEAAEQEYEKEKLNERIAKLAGGVAVIQ
;
A
#
# COMPACT_ATOMS: atom_id res chain seq x y z
N LEU A 1 6.12 1.46 -4.31
CA LEU A 1 4.72 1.18 -3.97
C LEU A 1 4.02 2.50 -3.74
N LEU A 2 2.88 2.71 -4.38
CA LEU A 2 2.03 3.88 -4.15
C LEU A 2 0.81 3.43 -3.32
N LEU A 3 0.58 4.08 -2.18
CA LEU A 3 -0.53 3.78 -1.27
C LEU A 3 -1.50 4.96 -1.25
N VAL A 4 -2.77 4.72 -1.55
CA VAL A 4 -3.77 5.78 -1.71
C VAL A 4 -5.03 5.44 -0.90
N ASP A 5 -5.38 6.26 0.08
CA ASP A 5 -6.57 6.05 0.91
C ASP A 5 -7.81 6.74 0.31
N LYS A 6 -7.99 6.60 -1.01
CA LYS A 6 -9.16 7.06 -1.75
C LYS A 6 -9.34 6.26 -3.04
N LYS A 7 -10.49 6.46 -3.70
CA LYS A 7 -10.72 5.94 -5.04
C LYS A 7 -9.91 6.74 -6.06
N ILE A 8 -9.30 6.04 -7.00
CA ILE A 8 -8.63 6.62 -8.15
C ILE A 8 -9.62 6.59 -9.31
N THR A 9 -10.19 7.75 -9.63
CA THR A 9 -11.19 7.89 -10.70
C THR A 9 -10.52 8.25 -12.02
N ASN A 10 -9.57 9.19 -11.99
CA ASN A 10 -8.87 9.70 -13.17
C ASN A 10 -7.39 9.32 -13.19
N ALA A 11 -6.90 8.87 -14.35
CA ALA A 11 -5.48 8.58 -14.54
C ALA A 11 -4.58 9.83 -14.56
N ARG A 12 -5.14 11.03 -14.77
CA ARG A 12 -4.41 12.30 -14.72
C ARG A 12 -3.76 12.55 -13.36
N ASP A 13 -4.42 12.14 -12.29
CA ASP A 13 -3.89 12.28 -10.93
C ASP A 13 -2.62 11.43 -10.72
N LEU A 14 -2.40 10.41 -11.55
CA LEU A 14 -1.24 9.53 -11.46
C LEU A 14 -0.07 9.98 -12.33
N ILE A 15 -0.22 11.00 -13.19
CA ILE A 15 0.79 11.37 -14.20
C ILE A 15 2.18 11.51 -13.59
N ASN A 16 2.32 12.27 -12.51
CA ASN A 16 3.61 12.53 -11.87
C ASN A 16 4.28 11.22 -11.40
N VAL A 17 3.52 10.35 -10.73
CA VAL A 17 4.04 9.07 -10.23
C VAL A 17 4.39 8.11 -11.38
N LEU A 18 3.60 8.09 -12.45
CA LEU A 18 3.85 7.24 -13.62
C LEU A 18 5.09 7.71 -14.39
N GLU A 19 5.27 9.01 -14.58
CA GLU A 19 6.46 9.58 -15.21
C GLU A 19 7.74 9.30 -14.41
N GLU A 20 7.69 9.42 -13.08
CA GLU A 20 8.80 9.05 -12.20
C GLU A 20 9.16 7.56 -12.33
N ALA A 21 8.15 6.67 -12.40
CA ALA A 21 8.38 5.24 -12.60
C ALA A 21 9.02 4.92 -13.97
N ILE A 22 8.60 5.62 -15.02
CA ILE A 22 9.19 5.50 -16.36
C ILE A 22 10.63 5.98 -16.34
N ARG A 23 10.89 7.17 -15.80
CA ARG A 23 12.23 7.78 -15.75
C ARG A 23 13.20 6.94 -14.91
N GLY A 24 12.71 6.41 -13.79
CA GLY A 24 13.49 5.55 -12.90
C GLY A 24 13.59 4.08 -13.36
N ALA A 25 12.90 3.71 -14.45
CA ALA A 25 12.87 2.36 -15.00
C ALA A 25 12.55 1.25 -13.98
N TYR A 26 11.69 1.55 -13.00
CA TYR A 26 11.29 0.61 -11.95
C TYR A 26 9.82 0.20 -12.06
N PRO A 27 9.47 -1.04 -11.65
CA PRO A 27 8.07 -1.46 -11.59
C PRO A 27 7.34 -0.74 -10.46
N ILE A 28 6.04 -0.50 -10.65
CA ILE A 28 5.19 0.14 -9.63
C ILE A 28 3.96 -0.70 -9.32
N LEU A 29 3.70 -0.87 -8.02
CA LEU A 29 2.45 -1.39 -7.49
C LEU A 29 1.64 -0.24 -6.89
N ILE A 30 0.39 -0.10 -7.34
CA ILE A 30 -0.59 0.84 -6.79
C ILE A 30 -1.57 0.06 -5.89
N ILE A 31 -1.78 0.56 -4.67
CA ILE A 31 -2.75 0.02 -3.71
C ILE A 31 -3.67 1.17 -3.33
N ALA A 32 -4.96 1.08 -3.69
CA ALA A 32 -5.93 2.13 -3.47
C ALA A 32 -7.25 1.58 -2.92
N GLU A 33 -8.15 2.42 -2.39
CA GLU A 33 -9.49 1.96 -2.00
C GLU A 33 -10.21 1.29 -3.18
N ASP A 34 -10.21 1.98 -4.32
CA ASP A 34 -10.68 1.45 -5.58
C ASP A 34 -9.96 2.12 -6.75
N ILE A 35 -9.99 1.47 -7.91
CA ILE A 35 -9.47 2.00 -9.17
C ILE A 35 -10.60 1.89 -10.19
N GLU A 36 -11.14 3.04 -10.60
CA GLU A 36 -12.28 3.05 -11.50
C GLU A 36 -11.86 2.73 -12.95
N GLN A 37 -12.86 2.41 -13.78
CA GLN A 37 -12.65 1.89 -15.13
C GLN A 37 -11.82 2.82 -16.02
N GLU A 38 -12.02 4.14 -15.92
CA GLU A 38 -11.26 5.13 -16.72
C GLU A 38 -9.77 5.09 -16.38
N ALA A 39 -9.45 5.20 -15.09
CA ALA A 39 -8.08 5.12 -14.61
C ALA A 39 -7.45 3.75 -14.96
N LEU A 40 -8.17 2.66 -14.67
CA LEU A 40 -7.70 1.29 -14.93
C LEU A 40 -7.40 1.05 -16.42
N ALA A 41 -8.28 1.49 -17.33
CA ALA A 41 -8.08 1.35 -18.76
C ALA A 41 -6.78 2.03 -19.23
N THR A 42 -6.50 3.22 -18.69
CA THR A 42 -5.26 3.95 -18.98
C THR A 42 -4.03 3.20 -18.49
N LEU A 43 -4.08 2.63 -17.28
CA LEU A 43 -2.96 1.82 -16.75
C LEU A 43 -2.73 0.56 -17.60
N VAL A 44 -3.79 -0.11 -18.05
CA VAL A 44 -3.72 -1.30 -18.90
C VAL A 44 -3.08 -0.98 -20.25
N VAL A 45 -3.49 0.11 -20.91
CA VAL A 45 -2.91 0.52 -22.20
C VAL A 45 -1.40 0.81 -22.06
N ASN A 46 -0.99 1.51 -21.00
CA ASN A 46 0.43 1.80 -20.76
C ASN A 46 1.26 0.54 -20.47
N LYS A 47 0.67 -0.43 -19.74
CA LYS A 47 1.29 -1.73 -19.51
C LYS A 47 1.48 -2.51 -20.81
N LEU A 48 0.47 -2.56 -21.67
CA LEU A 48 0.51 -3.28 -22.95
C LEU A 48 1.50 -2.68 -23.95
N ARG A 49 1.71 -1.36 -23.90
CA ARG A 49 2.73 -0.67 -24.72
C ARG A 49 4.17 -0.95 -24.25
N GLY A 50 4.35 -1.61 -23.11
CA GLY A 50 5.66 -1.98 -22.57
C GLY A 50 6.45 -0.84 -21.93
N SER A 51 5.91 0.38 -21.95
CA SER A 51 6.55 1.57 -21.37
C SER A 51 6.59 1.55 -19.85
N LEU A 52 5.67 0.81 -19.20
CA LEU A 52 5.51 0.79 -17.76
C LEU A 52 5.22 -0.62 -17.21
N LYS A 53 6.04 -1.07 -16.26
CA LYS A 53 5.78 -2.30 -15.49
C LYS A 53 4.89 -1.98 -14.30
N ILE A 54 3.58 -2.09 -14.48
CA ILE A 54 2.59 -1.69 -13.46
C ILE A 54 1.65 -2.83 -13.07
N ALA A 55 1.28 -2.82 -11.79
CA ALA A 55 0.15 -3.56 -11.23
C ALA A 55 -0.64 -2.63 -10.31
N ALA A 56 -1.95 -2.88 -10.19
CA ALA A 56 -2.83 -2.10 -9.35
C ALA A 56 -3.83 -3.03 -8.67
N ILE A 57 -4.02 -2.88 -7.37
CA ILE A 57 -4.90 -3.70 -6.54
C ILE A 57 -5.71 -2.82 -5.58
N LYS A 58 -6.78 -3.37 -5.04
CA LYS A 58 -7.52 -2.74 -3.96
C LYS A 58 -6.80 -2.94 -2.63
N ALA A 59 -6.92 -1.96 -1.74
CA ALA A 59 -6.47 -2.04 -0.37
C ALA A 59 -7.30 -3.11 0.39
N PRO A 60 -6.69 -3.87 1.32
CA PRO A 60 -7.41 -4.84 2.12
C PRO A 60 -8.34 -4.16 3.12
N GLY A 61 -9.45 -4.82 3.45
CA GLY A 61 -10.41 -4.35 4.45
C GLY A 61 -11.26 -3.16 3.98
N PHE A 62 -11.99 -2.57 4.92
CA PHE A 62 -12.90 -1.44 4.69
C PHE A 62 -12.90 -0.50 5.90
N GLY A 63 -13.35 0.74 5.72
CA GLY A 63 -13.42 1.74 6.79
C GLY A 63 -12.07 1.94 7.50
N GLU A 64 -12.10 2.04 8.82
CA GLU A 64 -10.90 2.26 9.63
C GLU A 64 -9.85 1.13 9.49
N ARG A 65 -10.30 -0.13 9.29
CA ARG A 65 -9.39 -1.26 9.10
C ARG A 65 -8.56 -1.11 7.83
N LYS A 66 -9.14 -0.59 6.74
CA LYS A 66 -8.41 -0.29 5.51
C LYS A 66 -7.29 0.72 5.79
N THR A 67 -7.60 1.81 6.47
CA THR A 67 -6.63 2.84 6.84
C THR A 67 -5.50 2.25 7.69
N GLN A 68 -5.83 1.43 8.69
CA GLN A 68 -4.85 0.74 9.53
C GLN A 68 -3.94 -0.22 8.74
N TYR A 69 -4.50 -0.98 7.78
CA TYR A 69 -3.69 -1.87 6.92
C TYR A 69 -2.81 -1.08 5.95
N LEU A 70 -3.30 0.02 5.38
CA LEU A 70 -2.49 0.90 4.55
C LEU A 70 -1.32 1.48 5.33
N ASP A 71 -1.54 1.89 6.58
CA ASP A 71 -0.46 2.36 7.47
C ASP A 71 0.55 1.25 7.77
N ASP A 72 0.10 0.02 7.99
CA ASP A 72 1.00 -1.11 8.24
C ASP A 72 1.87 -1.42 7.01
N ILE A 73 1.29 -1.40 5.81
CA ILE A 73 2.03 -1.57 4.55
C ILE A 73 2.99 -0.38 4.35
N ALA A 74 2.56 0.83 4.68
CA ALA A 74 3.39 2.03 4.59
C ALA A 74 4.63 1.91 5.47
N ILE A 75 4.45 1.52 6.74
CA ILE A 75 5.53 1.29 7.69
C ILE A 75 6.46 0.17 7.22
N LEU A 76 5.91 -0.95 6.73
CA LEU A 76 6.71 -2.06 6.22
C LEU A 76 7.58 -1.68 5.02
N THR A 77 7.12 -0.73 4.20
CA THR A 77 7.78 -0.40 2.91
C THR A 77 8.43 0.99 2.90
N GLY A 78 8.30 1.76 3.98
CA GLY A 78 8.71 3.16 4.04
C GLY A 78 7.88 4.10 3.15
N ALA A 79 6.71 3.68 2.68
CA ALA A 79 5.82 4.55 1.91
C ALA A 79 5.15 5.60 2.81
N THR A 80 4.63 6.65 2.18
CA THR A 80 3.65 7.56 2.80
C THR A 80 2.29 7.34 2.14
N VAL A 81 1.24 7.15 2.95
CA VAL A 81 -0.12 6.98 2.43
C VAL A 81 -0.67 8.33 1.98
N ILE A 82 -1.09 8.41 0.72
CA ILE A 82 -1.76 9.60 0.17
C ILE A 82 -3.17 9.68 0.73
N ARG A 83 -3.45 10.77 1.46
CA ARG A 83 -4.78 11.12 1.95
C ARG A 83 -5.02 12.62 1.77
N ASP A 84 -6.13 12.98 1.14
CA ASP A 84 -6.47 14.38 0.91
C ASP A 84 -6.71 15.13 2.25
N GLU A 85 -7.16 14.42 3.29
CA GLU A 85 -7.43 14.95 4.63
C GLU A 85 -6.20 15.54 5.32
N VAL A 86 -4.99 15.06 4.98
CA VAL A 86 -3.72 15.58 5.52
C VAL A 86 -2.98 16.48 4.53
N GLY A 87 -3.67 16.93 3.47
CA GLY A 87 -3.12 17.83 2.46
C GLY A 87 -2.19 17.18 1.43
N LEU A 88 -2.09 15.84 1.43
CA LEU A 88 -1.31 15.06 0.45
C LEU A 88 -2.22 14.70 -0.72
N SER A 89 -2.17 15.49 -1.79
CA SER A 89 -2.95 15.23 -3.00
C SER A 89 -2.22 14.31 -3.97
N LEU A 90 -2.97 13.39 -4.59
CA LEU A 90 -2.41 12.38 -5.50
C LEU A 90 -1.73 12.99 -6.73
N ASP A 91 -2.29 14.06 -7.28
CA ASP A 91 -1.75 14.81 -8.41
C ASP A 91 -0.41 15.49 -8.09
N LYS A 92 -0.07 15.68 -6.81
CA LYS A 92 1.22 16.25 -6.36
C LYS A 92 2.16 15.19 -5.78
N ALA A 93 1.76 13.93 -5.78
CA ALA A 93 2.59 12.85 -5.26
C ALA A 93 3.85 12.69 -6.12
N ASP A 94 5.00 12.60 -5.46
CA ASP A 94 6.30 12.42 -6.08
C ASP A 94 6.97 11.13 -5.59
N LYS A 95 8.26 10.95 -5.89
CA LYS A 95 9.02 9.78 -5.47
C LYS A 95 9.13 9.64 -3.94
N SER A 96 9.04 10.73 -3.18
CA SER A 96 9.25 10.73 -1.72
C SER A 96 8.16 9.97 -0.96
N VAL A 97 6.96 9.85 -1.54
CA VAL A 97 5.85 9.10 -0.92
C VAL A 97 5.87 7.61 -1.25
N LEU A 98 6.72 7.18 -2.19
CA LEU A 98 6.74 5.81 -2.66
C LEU A 98 7.52 4.89 -1.72
N GLY A 99 6.93 3.75 -1.36
CA GLY A 99 7.60 2.70 -0.62
C GLY A 99 8.44 1.77 -1.50
N THR A 100 9.32 1.01 -0.87
CA THR A 100 10.18 0.01 -1.51
C THR A 100 9.95 -1.36 -0.88
N ALA A 101 10.16 -2.41 -1.66
CA ALA A 101 10.01 -3.79 -1.21
C ALA A 101 11.04 -4.66 -1.94
N ALA A 102 11.57 -5.68 -1.25
CA ALA A 102 12.50 -6.64 -1.85
C ALA A 102 11.80 -7.50 -2.91
N LYS A 103 10.53 -7.84 -2.67
CA LYS A 103 9.75 -8.67 -3.59
C LYS A 103 8.26 -8.39 -3.46
N VAL A 104 7.57 -8.39 -4.60
CA VAL A 104 6.10 -8.35 -4.65
C VAL A 104 5.63 -9.49 -5.55
N VAL A 105 4.70 -10.31 -5.05
CA VAL A 105 4.08 -11.42 -5.78
C VAL A 105 2.58 -11.19 -5.81
N LEU A 106 1.99 -11.11 -7.00
CA LEU A 106 0.56 -10.96 -7.19
C LEU A 106 -0.02 -12.22 -7.83
N ASN A 107 -1.08 -12.74 -7.22
CA ASN A 107 -1.91 -13.82 -7.73
C ASN A 107 -3.36 -13.30 -7.89
N LYS A 108 -4.24 -14.14 -8.42
CA LYS A 108 -5.67 -13.80 -8.60
C LYS A 108 -6.36 -13.41 -7.28
N GLU A 109 -5.97 -14.05 -6.18
CA GLU A 109 -6.65 -13.97 -4.89
C GLU A 109 -5.80 -13.34 -3.79
N SER A 110 -4.51 -13.10 -4.04
CA SER A 110 -3.63 -12.58 -2.99
C SER A 110 -2.46 -11.78 -3.56
N THR A 111 -1.97 -10.84 -2.76
CA THR A 111 -0.72 -10.13 -3.01
C THR A 111 0.18 -10.23 -1.78
N THR A 112 1.42 -10.67 -2.01
CA THR A 112 2.45 -10.78 -0.97
C THR A 112 3.54 -9.76 -1.23
N ILE A 113 3.79 -8.90 -0.25
CA ILE A 113 4.83 -7.86 -0.27
C ILE A 113 5.86 -8.24 0.79
N VAL A 114 7.10 -8.43 0.37
CA VAL A 114 8.25 -8.71 1.25
C VAL A 114 9.04 -7.42 1.39
N GLY A 115 9.11 -6.90 2.61
CA GLY A 115 9.90 -5.70 2.93
C GLY A 115 11.39 -5.92 2.62
N ASP A 116 12.13 -4.84 2.39
CA ASP A 116 13.57 -4.87 2.16
C ASP A 116 14.41 -4.78 3.45
N GLY A 117 13.75 -4.69 4.60
CA GLY A 117 14.37 -4.60 5.92
C GLY A 117 14.82 -3.19 6.33
N SER A 118 14.66 -2.19 5.46
CA SER A 118 15.09 -0.81 5.73
C SER A 118 14.32 -0.14 6.88
N THR A 119 13.12 -0.63 7.20
CA THR A 119 12.22 -0.04 8.21
C THR A 119 12.02 -0.92 9.45
N GLN A 120 12.96 -1.81 9.77
CA GLN A 120 12.81 -2.78 10.87
C GLN A 120 12.54 -2.13 12.23
N GLU A 121 13.12 -0.96 12.49
CA GLU A 121 12.87 -0.20 13.73
C GLU A 121 11.41 0.28 13.80
N GLU A 122 10.90 0.82 12.70
CA GLU A 122 9.55 1.38 12.59
C GLU A 122 8.50 0.27 12.66
N VAL A 123 8.78 -0.87 12.03
CA VAL A 123 7.99 -2.09 12.16
C VAL A 123 7.92 -2.55 13.62
N THR A 124 9.04 -2.52 14.34
CA THR A 124 9.08 -2.92 15.76
C THR A 124 8.24 -1.98 16.63
N LYS A 125 8.35 -0.66 16.40
CA LYS A 125 7.52 0.36 17.07
C LYS A 125 6.04 0.13 16.78
N ARG A 126 5.67 -0.15 15.53
CA ARG A 126 4.29 -0.42 15.13
C ARG A 126 3.74 -1.68 15.78
N VAL A 127 4.52 -2.75 15.83
CA VAL A 127 4.14 -3.98 16.53
C VAL A 127 3.89 -3.71 18.02
N ALA A 128 4.73 -2.91 18.67
CA ALA A 128 4.52 -2.53 20.07
C ALA A 128 3.23 -1.72 20.28
N GLN A 129 2.93 -0.77 19.39
CA GLN A 129 1.65 -0.03 19.42
C GLN A 129 0.45 -0.96 19.31
N ILE A 130 0.48 -1.92 18.38
CA ILE A 130 -0.62 -2.87 18.17
C ILE A 130 -0.77 -3.81 19.37
N LYS A 131 0.33 -4.20 20.03
CA LYS A 131 0.27 -4.99 21.28
C LYS A 131 -0.47 -4.26 22.40
N ASN A 132 -0.24 -2.96 22.57
CA ASN A 132 -0.97 -2.16 23.56
C ASN A 132 -2.48 -2.10 23.23
N LEU A 133 -2.86 -2.08 21.95
CA LEU A 133 -4.26 -2.16 21.55
C LEU A 133 -4.90 -3.52 21.91
N ILE A 134 -4.14 -4.61 21.85
CA ILE A 134 -4.61 -5.95 22.24
C ILE A 134 -4.94 -6.00 23.74
N GLU A 135 -4.14 -5.34 24.58
CA GLU A 135 -4.37 -5.27 26.02
C GLU A 135 -5.65 -4.49 26.38
N ALA A 136 -5.97 -3.47 25.59
CA ALA A 136 -7.19 -2.67 25.73
C ALA A 136 -8.44 -3.32 25.11
N ALA A 137 -8.27 -4.31 24.22
CA ALA A 137 -9.38 -4.96 23.55
C ALA A 137 -10.13 -5.90 24.50
N GLU A 138 -11.47 -5.78 24.55
CA GLU A 138 -12.32 -6.65 25.37
C GLU A 138 -12.81 -7.88 24.60
N GLN A 139 -12.91 -7.77 23.27
CA GLN A 139 -13.48 -8.80 22.40
C GLN A 139 -12.39 -9.69 21.81
N GLU A 140 -12.58 -11.01 21.90
CA GLU A 140 -11.61 -11.98 21.36
C GLU A 140 -11.41 -11.83 19.85
N TYR A 141 -12.49 -11.56 19.11
CA TYR A 141 -12.42 -11.30 17.67
C TYR A 141 -11.51 -10.12 17.31
N GLU A 142 -11.49 -9.07 18.14
CA GLU A 142 -10.61 -7.91 17.92
C GLU A 142 -9.15 -8.28 18.18
N LYS A 143 -8.88 -9.01 19.26
CA LYS A 143 -7.55 -9.53 19.58
C LYS A 143 -7.01 -10.42 18.48
N GLU A 144 -7.83 -11.30 17.92
CA GLU A 144 -7.46 -12.15 16.79
C GLU A 144 -6.99 -11.30 15.59
N LYS A 145 -7.74 -10.25 15.22
CA LYS A 145 -7.39 -9.37 14.10
C LYS A 145 -6.15 -8.53 14.33
N LEU A 146 -5.92 -8.07 15.55
CA LEU A 146 -4.69 -7.37 15.90
C LEU A 146 -3.48 -8.33 15.88
N ASN A 147 -3.64 -9.57 16.33
CA ASN A 147 -2.60 -10.60 16.24
C ASN A 147 -2.26 -10.97 14.79
N GLU A 148 -3.24 -11.08 13.90
CA GLU A 148 -3.00 -11.27 12.46
C GLU A 148 -2.12 -10.16 11.87
N ARG A 149 -2.38 -8.90 12.26
CA ARG A 149 -1.57 -7.74 11.83
C ARG A 149 -0.14 -7.82 12.34
N ILE A 150 0.05 -8.15 13.62
CA ILE A 150 1.38 -8.34 14.21
C ILE A 150 2.14 -9.44 13.47
N ALA A 151 1.50 -10.58 13.20
CA ALA A 151 2.16 -11.70 12.53
C ALA A 151 2.67 -11.32 11.13
N LYS A 152 1.86 -10.58 10.36
CA LYS A 152 2.25 -10.07 9.03
C LYS A 152 3.45 -9.10 9.14
N LEU A 153 3.36 -8.11 10.03
CA LEU A 153 4.41 -7.12 10.23
C LEU A 153 5.73 -7.74 10.74
N ALA A 154 5.66 -8.57 11.77
CA ALA A 154 6.82 -9.21 12.38
C ALA A 154 7.54 -10.18 11.43
N GLY A 155 6.79 -10.81 10.52
CA GLY A 155 7.36 -11.64 9.46
C GLY A 155 8.05 -10.85 8.34
N GLY A 156 7.98 -9.51 8.36
CA GLY A 156 8.47 -8.66 7.27
C GLY A 156 7.66 -8.82 5.97
N VAL A 157 6.43 -9.36 6.08
CA VAL A 157 5.61 -9.74 4.93
C VAL A 157 4.19 -9.20 5.10
N ALA A 158 3.78 -8.29 4.23
CA ALA A 158 2.37 -7.93 4.11
C ALA A 158 1.69 -8.88 3.12
N VAL A 159 0.65 -9.58 3.59
CA VAL A 159 -0.22 -10.39 2.74
C VAL A 159 -1.60 -9.73 2.65
N ILE A 160 -1.97 -9.36 1.43
CA ILE A 160 -3.25 -8.80 1.04
C ILE A 160 -4.08 -9.93 0.44
N GLN A 161 -5.31 -10.09 0.92
CA GLN A 161 -6.31 -11.08 0.48
C GLN A 161 -7.65 -10.37 0.30
#